data_AF-A0A6V7VWK5-F1
#
_entry.id   AF-A0A6V7VWK5-F1
#
_cell.length_a   1.000
_cell.length_b   1.000
_cell.length_c   1.000
_cell.angle_alpha   90.00
_cell.angle_beta   90.00
_cell.angle_gamma   90.00
#
_symmetry.space_group_name_H-M   'P 1'
#
loop_
_entity.id
_entity.type
_entity.pdbx_description
1 polymer ?
#
loop_
_entity_poly.entity_id
_entity_poly.type
_entity_poly.pdbx_seq_one_letter_code
_entity_poly.pdbx_strand_id
1 'polypeptide(L)' 'MARAESDSKVVRQILNELQIDRCLPSAVFRLGKQRQPGSKPRPLKILFPCSAAVTEALRNKKKLVDLQFKAPVHFNFS' A
#
# COMPACT_ATOMS: atom_id res chain seq x y z
N MET A 1 -11.84 14.82 4.58
CA MET A 1 -11.36 13.76 5.51
C MET A 1 -11.56 12.34 4.96
N ALA A 2 -12.56 12.05 4.13
CA ALA A 2 -12.86 10.69 3.63
C ALA A 2 -11.75 9.90 2.89
N ARG A 3 -10.76 10.55 2.27
CA ARG A 3 -9.72 9.85 1.47
C ARG A 3 -8.64 9.17 2.33
N ALA A 4 -8.21 9.82 3.41
CA ALA A 4 -7.17 9.28 4.29
C ALA A 4 -7.68 8.00 4.97
N GLU A 5 -8.93 8.01 5.45
CA GLU A 5 -9.57 6.83 6.06
C GLU A 5 -9.73 5.67 5.06
N SER A 6 -10.10 5.98 3.82
CA SER A 6 -10.18 4.97 2.75
C SER A 6 -8.81 4.34 2.47
N ASP A 7 -7.75 5.14 2.44
CA ASP A 7 -6.40 4.66 2.21
C ASP A 7 -5.90 3.84 3.40
N SER A 8 -6.21 4.24 4.64
CA SER A 8 -5.86 3.46 5.84
C SER A 8 -6.53 2.08 5.88
N LYS A 9 -7.81 1.98 5.51
CA LYS A 9 -8.54 0.69 5.43
C LYS A 9 -7.89 -0.24 4.42
N VAL A 10 -7.58 0.30 3.23
CA VAL A 10 -6.88 -0.42 2.16
C VAL A 10 -5.52 -0.91 2.62
N VAL A 11 -4.73 -0.07 3.28
CA VAL A 11 -3.39 -0.44 3.76
C VAL A 11 -3.49 -1.57 4.77
N ARG A 12 -4.44 -1.52 5.70
CA ARG A 12 -4.66 -2.62 6.66
C ARG A 12 -4.99 -3.94 5.95
N GLN A 13 -5.84 -3.90 4.93
CA GLN A 13 -6.13 -5.10 4.12
C GLN A 13 -4.88 -5.63 3.41
N ILE A 14 -4.06 -4.75 2.82
CA ILE A 14 -2.78 -5.10 2.20
C ILE A 14 -1.85 -5.76 3.21
N LEU A 15 -1.70 -5.19 4.41
CA LEU A 15 -0.82 -5.73 5.45
C LEU A 15 -1.28 -7.10 5.94
N ASN A 16 -2.60 -7.26 6.15
CA ASN A 16 -3.17 -8.55 6.56
C ASN A 16 -2.96 -9.63 5.49
N GLU A 17 -3.19 -9.30 4.22
CA GLU A 17 -3.00 -10.25 3.11
C GLU A 17 -1.52 -10.66 2.96
N LEU A 18 -0.62 -9.70 3.16
CA LEU A 18 0.82 -9.92 3.17
C LEU A 18 1.32 -10.60 4.45
N GLN A 19 0.46 -10.79 5.46
CA GLN A 19 0.78 -11.33 6.78
C GLN A 19 1.86 -10.52 7.51
N ILE A 20 1.84 -9.20 7.35
CA ILE A 20 2.77 -8.27 8.00
C ILE A 20 2.10 -7.75 9.28
N ASP A 21 2.15 -8.57 10.33
CA ASP A 21 1.52 -8.23 11.62
C ASP A 21 2.45 -7.44 12.54
N ARG A 22 3.77 -7.57 12.34
CA ARG A 22 4.78 -7.08 13.27
C ARG A 22 5.35 -5.71 12.91
N CYS A 23 5.01 -5.17 11.74
CA CYS A 23 5.60 -3.94 11.23
C CYS A 23 4.54 -3.04 10.60
N LEU A 24 4.19 -1.97 11.31
CA LEU A 24 3.30 -0.94 10.78
C LEU A 24 4.09 0.02 9.87
N PRO A 25 3.47 0.49 8.76
CA PRO A 25 4.07 1.51 7.93
C PRO A 25 4.29 2.82 8.70
N SER A 26 5.46 3.42 8.52
CA SER A 26 5.78 4.76 9.01
C SER A 26 4.97 5.84 8.28
N ALA A 27 4.71 5.64 6.98
CA ALA A 27 3.93 6.58 6.19
C ALA A 27 3.25 5.93 4.99
N VAL A 28 2.12 6.51 4.58
CA VAL A 28 1.34 6.10 3.41
C VAL A 28 0.97 7.32 2.59
N PHE A 29 1.23 7.28 1.29
CA PHE A 29 0.92 8.38 0.38
C PHE A 29 0.62 7.89 -1.01
N ARG A 30 -0.18 8.66 -1.77
CA ARG A 30 -0.46 8.37 -3.17
C ARG A 30 0.51 9.11 -4.07
N LEU A 31 1.11 8.40 -5.02
CA LEU A 31 2.07 8.98 -5.97
C LEU A 31 1.36 9.72 -7.11
N GLY A 32 1.97 10.82 -7.55
CA GLY A 32 1.55 11.60 -8.72
C GLY A 32 0.46 12.65 -8.44
N LYS A 33 0.18 13.47 -9.47
CA LYS A 33 -0.81 14.56 -9.39
C LYS A 33 -2.24 14.02 -9.36
N GLN A 34 -3.15 14.79 -8.77
CA GLN A 34 -4.58 14.49 -8.81
C GLN A 34 -5.06 14.53 -10.26
N ARG A 35 -5.54 13.39 -10.75
CA ARG A 35 -6.03 13.21 -12.12
C ARG A 35 -7.54 13.45 -12.18
N GLN A 36 -8.03 13.69 -13.39
CA GLN A 36 -9.45 13.88 -13.68
C GLN A 36 -10.29 12.65 -13.29
N PRO A 37 -11.59 12.83 -12.99
CA PRO A 37 -12.52 11.72 -12.78
C PRO A 37 -12.48 10.74 -13.97
N GLY A 38 -12.48 9.43 -13.70
CA GLY A 38 -12.42 8.38 -14.74
C GLY A 38 -11.00 7.88 -15.08
N SER A 39 -9.96 8.53 -14.57
CA SER A 39 -8.58 8.06 -14.74
C SER A 39 -8.23 6.88 -13.81
N LYS A 40 -7.23 6.07 -14.21
CA LYS A 40 -6.73 4.94 -13.39
C LYS A 40 -6.36 5.41 -11.98
N PRO A 41 -6.62 4.61 -10.93
CA PRO A 41 -6.33 5.01 -9.56
C PRO A 41 -4.83 5.27 -9.36
N ARG A 42 -4.50 6.30 -8.57
CA ARG A 42 -3.11 6.65 -8.28
C ARG A 42 -2.41 5.53 -7.50
N PRO A 43 -1.14 5.22 -7.82
CA PRO A 43 -0.38 4.24 -7.05
C PRO A 43 -0.28 4.63 -5.58
N LEU A 44 -0.32 3.63 -4.70
CA LEU A 44 -0.13 3.79 -3.27
C LEU A 44 1.33 3.47 -2.92
N LYS A 45 2.00 4.34 -2.19
CA LYS A 45 3.34 4.10 -1.65
C LYS A 45 3.23 3.93 -0.14
N ILE A 46 3.80 2.84 0.34
CA ILE A 46 3.84 2.43 1.74
C ILE A 46 5.33 2.46 2.14
N LEU A 47 5.66 3.31 3.12
CA LEU A 47 6.97 3.38 3.73
C LEU A 47 6.97 2.56 5.02
N PHE A 48 7.84 1.58 5.11
CA PHE A 48 8.12 0.83 6.32
C PHE A 48 9.31 1.43 7.09
N PRO A 49 9.41 1.20 8.40
CA PRO A 49 10.54 1.65 9.21
C PRO A 49 11.84 0.85 8.95
N CYS A 50 11.77 -0.30 8.27
CA CYS A 50 12.93 -1.14 8.01
C CYS A 50 12.84 -1.88 6.68
N SER A 51 14.00 -2.23 6.12
CA SER A 51 14.12 -2.99 4.87
C SER A 51 13.60 -4.42 5.00
N ALA A 52 13.65 -5.02 6.20
CA ALA A 52 13.15 -6.38 6.46
C ALA A 52 11.65 -6.49 6.13
N ALA A 53 10.84 -5.52 6.55
CA ALA A 53 9.41 -5.49 6.26
C ALA A 53 9.11 -5.28 4.77
N VAL A 54 9.95 -4.52 4.06
CA VAL A 54 9.86 -4.39 2.59
C VAL A 54 10.13 -5.73 1.92
N THR A 55 11.17 -6.44 2.35
CA THR A 55 11.51 -7.77 1.81
C THR A 55 10.38 -8.76 2.03
N GLU A 56 9.77 -8.76 3.22
CA GLU A 56 8.61 -9.59 3.53
C GLU A 56 7.40 -9.25 2.66
N ALA A 57 7.10 -7.95 2.51
CA ALA A 57 6.04 -7.47 1.61
C ALA A 57 6.27 -7.89 0.16
N LEU A 58 7.51 -7.80 -0.33
CA LEU A 58 7.86 -8.19 -1.70
C LEU A 58 7.79 -9.70 -1.90
N ARG A 59 8.18 -10.51 -0.90
CA ARG A 59 8.09 -11.96 -0.92
C ARG A 59 6.63 -12.42 -1.06
N ASN A 60 5.73 -11.75 -0.34
CA ASN A 60 4.30 -12.07 -0.33
C ASN A 60 3.49 -11.28 -1.37
N LYS A 61 4.13 -10.42 -2.19
CA LYS A 61 3.46 -9.53 -3.15
C LYS A 61 2.50 -10.24 -4.11
N LYS A 62 2.76 -11.51 -4.44
CA LYS A 62 1.88 -12.31 -5.30
C LYS A 62 0.46 -12.46 -4.73
N LYS A 63 0.30 -12.45 -3.40
CA LYS A 63 -1.01 -12.50 -2.72
C LYS A 63 -1.85 -11.25 -2.97
N LEU A 64 -1.23 -10.13 -3.36
CA LEU A 64 -1.95 -8.89 -3.67
C LEU A 64 -2.65 -8.92 -5.04
N VAL A 65 -2.38 -9.93 -5.89
CA VAL A 65 -3.04 -10.06 -7.19
C VAL A 65 -4.52 -10.44 -7.00
N ASP A 66 -4.85 -11.12 -5.92
CA ASP A 66 -6.21 -11.57 -5.60
C ASP A 66 -7.05 -10.48 -4.91
N LEU A 67 -6.39 -9.47 -4.32
CA LEU A 67 -7.05 -8.25 -3.90
C LEU A 67 -7.49 -7.49 -5.17
N GLN A 68 -8.77 -7.12 -5.25
CA GLN A 68 -9.35 -6.28 -6.32
C GLN A 68 -8.81 -4.83 -6.31
N PHE A 69 -7.55 -4.65 -5.95
CA PHE A 69 -6.91 -3.37 -5.82
C PHE A 69 -6.54 -2.84 -7.21
N LYS A 70 -7.37 -1.93 -7.72
CA LYS A 70 -7.20 -1.34 -9.05
C LYS A 70 -5.96 -0.43 -9.19
N ALA A 71 -5.19 -0.22 -8.12
CA ALA A 71 -4.04 0.70 -8.09
C ALA A 71 -2.72 -0.05 -7.83
N PRO A 72 -1.60 0.28 -8.48
CA PRO A 72 -0.30 -0.28 -8.15
C PRO A 72 0.15 0.08 -6.73
N VAL A 73 0.84 -0.83 -6.04
CA VAL A 73 1.40 -0.61 -4.69
C VAL A 73 2.93 -0.67 -4.73
N HIS A 74 3.58 0.32 -4.11
CA HIS A 74 5.03 0.42 -3.97
C HIS A 74 5.43 0.34 -2.50
N PHE A 75 6.37 -0.54 -2.18
CA PHE A 75 6.91 -0.73 -0.82
C PHE A 75 8.33 -0.19 -0.76
N ASN A 76 8.61 0.73 0.17
CA ASN A 76 9.93 1.28 0.44
C ASN A 76 10.20 1.27 1.95
N PHE A 77 11.45 1.47 2.35
CA PHE A 77 11.82 1.77 3.73
C PHE A 77 12.34 3.21 3.85
N SER A 78 12.15 3.81 5.02
CA SER A 78 12.73 5.10 5.42
C SER A 78 14.16 4.94 5.91
#